data_AF-A0A969BP23-F1
#
_entry.id   AF-A0A969BP23-F1
#
_cell.length_a   1.000
_cell.length_b   1.000
_cell.length_c   1.000
_cell.angle_alpha   90.00
_cell.angle_beta   90.00
_cell.angle_gamma   90.00
#
_symmetry.space_group_name_H-M   'P 1'
#
loop_
_entity.id
_entity.type
_entity.pdbx_description
1 polymer ?
#
loop_
_entity_poly.entity_id
_entity_poly.type
_entity_poly.pdbx_seq_one_letter_code
_entity_poly.pdbx_strand_id
1 'polypeptide(L)'
;LYQYYEYRTIPVNDIPTISKAGKPSSLFRVETSSMEIKDSYIFPSSYFGSSPQFIPRPGKEEDSTHGYIACIVLYDDPHSNPQEKSEIWIFNAASLSSGPVCKLSHPKLKFGFTVHSTWVAQVEERNAKYNIPVRADYEEILKKQPEAVREQIQQLFEEYVYPHFEEASEINAK
;
A
#
# COMPACT_ATOMS: atom_id res chain seq x y z
N LEU A 1 5.29 19.96 8.54
CA LEU A 1 6.43 19.06 8.85
C LEU A 1 7.64 19.22 7.91
N TYR A 2 7.48 19.56 6.62
CA TYR A 2 8.61 19.55 5.67
C TYR A 2 9.07 20.92 5.14
N GLN A 3 8.48 22.04 5.60
CA GLN A 3 8.74 23.37 5.04
C GLN A 3 10.23 23.76 5.06
N TYR A 4 10.94 23.36 6.11
CA TYR A 4 12.36 23.69 6.36
C TYR A 4 13.27 22.46 6.29
N TYR A 5 12.87 21.41 5.57
CA TYR A 5 13.70 20.22 5.42
C TYR A 5 14.96 20.55 4.60
N GLU A 6 16.14 20.26 5.15
CA GLU A 6 17.45 20.66 4.60
C GLU A 6 17.64 20.19 3.15
N TYR A 7 17.18 18.98 2.81
CA TYR A 7 17.34 18.40 1.46
C TYR A 7 16.15 18.67 0.54
N ARG A 8 15.32 19.67 0.84
CA ARG A 8 14.23 20.08 -0.05
C ARG A 8 14.81 20.72 -1.30
N THR A 9 14.64 20.03 -2.43
CA THR A 9 14.99 20.55 -3.76
C THR A 9 13.83 21.28 -4.46
N ILE A 10 12.61 21.15 -3.93
CA ILE A 10 11.40 21.79 -4.48
C ILE A 10 10.89 22.91 -3.57
N PRO A 11 10.90 24.18 -4.02
CA PRO A 11 10.35 25.31 -3.26
C PRO A 11 8.89 25.08 -2.86
N VAL A 12 8.52 25.49 -1.64
CA VAL A 12 7.16 25.31 -1.09
C VAL A 12 6.11 25.98 -1.97
N ASN A 13 6.45 27.15 -2.51
CA ASN A 13 5.56 27.94 -3.35
C ASN A 13 5.28 27.29 -4.71
N ASP A 14 6.10 26.32 -5.13
CA ASP A 14 5.92 25.60 -6.40
C ASP A 14 5.02 24.37 -6.24
N ILE A 15 4.80 23.89 -5.01
CA ILE A 15 3.98 22.69 -4.73
C ILE A 15 2.57 22.81 -5.33
N PRO A 16 1.82 23.93 -5.17
CA PRO A 16 0.48 24.04 -5.76
C PRO A 16 0.49 23.90 -7.28
N THR A 17 1.48 24.50 -7.95
CA THR A 17 1.62 24.42 -9.42
C THR A 17 1.98 23.00 -9.85
N ILE A 18 2.95 22.37 -9.20
CA ILE A 18 3.37 20.99 -9.48
C ILE A 18 2.22 20.00 -9.23
N SER A 19 1.48 20.18 -8.14
CA SER A 19 0.35 19.31 -7.78
C SER A 19 -0.78 19.42 -8.80
N LYS A 20 -1.06 20.64 -9.31
CA LYS A 20 -2.05 20.85 -10.38
C LYS A 20 -1.61 20.25 -11.72
N ALA A 21 -0.33 20.36 -12.05
CA ALA A 21 0.22 19.72 -13.25
C ALA A 21 0.18 18.19 -13.17
N GLY A 22 0.29 17.65 -11.95
CA GLY A 22 0.41 16.23 -11.71
C GLY A 22 1.80 15.71 -12.07
N LYS A 23 2.21 14.63 -11.40
CA LYS A 23 3.38 13.83 -11.78
C LYS A 23 2.92 12.39 -11.91
N PRO A 24 3.21 11.70 -13.03
CA PRO A 24 2.78 10.33 -13.19
C PRO A 24 3.47 9.44 -12.16
N SER A 25 2.73 8.49 -11.59
CA SER A 25 3.35 7.42 -10.81
C SER A 25 4.30 6.65 -11.72
N SER A 26 5.39 6.14 -11.17
CA SER A 26 6.39 5.38 -11.93
C SER A 26 6.88 4.19 -11.11
N LEU A 27 7.06 3.07 -11.79
CA LEU A 27 7.75 1.89 -11.27
C LEU A 27 9.14 1.84 -11.92
N PHE A 28 10.19 1.59 -11.16
CA PHE A 28 11.53 1.48 -11.71
C PHE A 28 12.34 0.40 -11.01
N ARG A 29 13.29 -0.18 -11.74
CA ARG A 29 14.25 -1.16 -11.23
C ARG A 29 15.63 -0.51 -11.15
N VAL A 30 16.23 -0.55 -9.97
CA VAL A 30 17.58 -0.05 -9.72
C VAL A 30 18.54 -1.24 -9.69
N GLU A 31 19.66 -1.13 -10.41
CA GLU A 31 20.80 -2.02 -10.20
C GLU A 31 21.60 -1.49 -9.01
N THR A 32 21.67 -2.26 -7.93
CA THR A 32 22.21 -1.77 -6.65
C THR A 32 23.73 -1.62 -6.63
N SER A 33 24.46 -2.29 -7.52
CA SER A 33 25.91 -2.14 -7.62
C SER A 33 26.32 -0.81 -8.25
N SER A 34 25.59 -0.35 -9.27
CA SER A 34 25.86 0.92 -9.97
C SER A 34 24.98 2.07 -9.47
N MET A 35 23.90 1.75 -8.75
CA MET A 35 22.82 2.66 -8.37
C MET A 35 22.12 3.31 -9.57
N GLU A 36 22.16 2.67 -10.73
CA GLU A 36 21.48 3.14 -11.94
C GLU A 36 20.06 2.59 -12.06
N ILE A 37 19.16 3.42 -12.57
CA ILE A 37 17.83 2.96 -13.02
C ILE A 37 18.02 2.22 -14.34
N LYS A 38 17.86 0.88 -14.33
CA LYS A 38 18.04 0.04 -15.51
C LYS A 38 16.79 -0.10 -16.37
N ASP A 39 15.62 0.08 -15.76
CA ASP A 39 14.34 -0.09 -16.44
C ASP A 39 13.24 0.64 -15.66
N SER A 40 12.20 1.07 -16.35
CA SER A 40 11.09 1.80 -15.74
C SER A 40 9.81 1.70 -16.55
N TYR A 41 8.70 1.94 -15.85
CA TYR A 41 7.38 2.08 -16.41
C TYR A 41 6.71 3.31 -15.81
N ILE A 42 6.19 4.18 -16.67
CA ILE A 42 5.42 5.35 -16.27
C ILE A 42 3.94 5.00 -16.39
N PHE A 43 3.20 5.09 -15.28
CA PHE A 43 1.77 4.82 -15.29
C PHE A 43 1.03 5.90 -16.08
N PRO A 44 -0.10 5.56 -16.74
CA PRO A 44 -0.92 6.56 -17.42
C PRO A 44 -1.39 7.66 -16.46
N SER A 45 -1.76 8.82 -17.03
CA SER A 45 -2.36 9.90 -16.24
C SER A 45 -3.61 9.39 -15.51
N SER A 46 -3.80 9.83 -14.27
CA SER A 46 -4.86 9.37 -13.36
C SER A 46 -4.73 7.93 -12.86
N TYR A 47 -3.63 7.22 -13.16
CA TYR A 47 -3.31 5.92 -12.57
C TYR A 47 -2.18 6.06 -11.56
N PHE A 48 -2.39 5.49 -10.39
CA PHE A 48 -1.45 5.46 -9.29
C PHE A 48 -1.11 4.00 -8.96
N GLY A 49 0.03 3.54 -9.48
CA GLY A 49 0.64 2.29 -9.06
C GLY A 49 1.29 2.44 -7.69
N SER A 50 1.01 1.49 -6.80
CA SER A 50 1.49 1.44 -5.42
C SER A 50 1.81 0.01 -5.01
N SER A 51 2.43 -0.16 -3.84
CA SER A 51 2.64 -1.47 -3.23
C SER A 51 3.34 -2.47 -4.18
N PRO A 52 4.48 -2.14 -4.81
CA PRO A 52 5.17 -3.06 -5.70
C PRO A 52 5.72 -4.26 -4.92
N GLN A 53 5.47 -5.47 -5.44
CA GLN A 53 5.82 -6.73 -4.81
C GLN A 53 6.54 -7.62 -5.80
N PHE A 54 7.72 -8.12 -5.46
CA PHE A 54 8.39 -9.15 -6.26
C PHE A 54 7.79 -10.52 -5.97
N ILE A 55 7.47 -11.23 -7.05
CA ILE A 55 6.93 -12.59 -7.05
C ILE A 55 7.93 -13.46 -7.82
N PRO A 56 8.77 -14.25 -7.13
CA PRO A 56 9.74 -15.12 -7.81
C PRO A 56 9.02 -16.22 -8.58
N ARG A 57 9.63 -16.67 -9.69
CA ARG A 57 9.23 -17.96 -10.26
C ARG A 57 9.69 -19.10 -9.35
N PRO A 58 8.91 -20.19 -9.22
CA PRO A 58 9.32 -21.35 -8.45
C PRO A 58 10.69 -21.88 -8.89
N GLY A 59 11.60 -22.09 -7.95
CA GLY A 59 12.97 -22.56 -8.19
C GLY A 59 13.94 -21.49 -8.71
N LYS A 60 13.55 -20.21 -8.70
CA LYS A 60 14.34 -19.04 -9.12
C LYS A 60 14.31 -17.91 -8.08
N GLU A 61 14.11 -18.24 -6.82
CA GLU A 61 13.92 -17.31 -5.72
C GLU A 61 15.15 -16.40 -5.46
N GLU A 62 16.35 -16.84 -5.86
CA GLU A 62 17.61 -16.09 -5.71
C GLU A 62 17.84 -15.04 -6.82
N ASP A 63 17.10 -15.11 -7.93
CA ASP A 63 17.25 -14.18 -9.04
C ASP A 63 16.19 -13.07 -8.95
N SER A 64 16.65 -11.87 -8.57
CA SER A 64 15.81 -10.68 -8.34
C SER A 64 15.10 -10.13 -9.59
N THR A 65 15.36 -10.71 -10.77
CA THR A 65 14.69 -10.34 -12.03
C THR A 65 13.88 -11.49 -12.62
N HIS A 66 14.06 -12.72 -12.13
CA HIS A 66 13.38 -13.90 -12.66
C HIS A 66 12.03 -14.13 -11.99
N GLY A 67 11.11 -13.23 -12.30
CA GLY A 67 9.79 -13.23 -11.67
C GLY A 67 8.87 -12.19 -12.26
N TYR A 68 7.93 -11.79 -11.43
CA TYR A 68 6.95 -10.76 -11.75
C TYR A 68 6.98 -9.67 -10.67
N ILE A 69 6.54 -8.48 -11.05
CA ILE A 69 6.19 -7.43 -10.09
C ILE A 69 4.67 -7.29 -10.11
N ALA A 70 4.02 -7.41 -8.96
CA ALA A 70 2.62 -7.04 -8.80
C ALA A 70 2.52 -5.66 -8.16
N CYS A 71 1.63 -4.81 -8.71
CA CYS A 71 1.30 -3.52 -8.14
C CYS A 71 -0.22 -3.43 -7.92
N ILE A 72 -0.63 -2.80 -6.83
CA ILE A 72 -2.01 -2.32 -6.67
C ILE A 72 -2.10 -0.99 -7.40
N VAL A 73 -3.05 -0.89 -8.34
CA VAL A 73 -3.25 0.30 -9.16
C VAL A 73 -4.60 0.90 -8.81
N LEU A 74 -4.56 2.09 -8.23
CA LEU A 74 -5.73 2.94 -8.02
C LEU A 74 -5.82 3.89 -9.19
N TYR A 75 -7.01 4.08 -9.76
CA TYR A 75 -7.17 4.99 -10.87
C TYR A 75 -8.51 5.72 -10.82
N ASP A 76 -8.50 6.93 -11.36
CA ASP A 76 -9.69 7.72 -11.57
C ASP A 76 -9.76 8.20 -13.01
N ASP A 77 -9.99 7.23 -13.90
CA ASP A 77 -10.16 7.48 -15.32
C ASP A 77 -11.63 7.88 -15.60
N PRO A 78 -11.92 9.07 -16.14
CA PRO A 78 -13.27 9.51 -16.43
C PRO A 78 -13.98 8.67 -17.50
N HIS A 79 -13.25 7.87 -18.28
CA HIS A 79 -13.81 6.97 -19.28
C HIS A 79 -14.01 5.53 -18.77
N SER A 80 -13.59 5.24 -17.53
CA SER A 80 -13.78 3.93 -16.90
C SER A 80 -15.15 3.80 -16.23
N ASN A 81 -15.58 2.55 -15.99
CA ASN A 81 -16.75 2.27 -15.16
C ASN A 81 -16.53 2.91 -13.78
N PRO A 82 -17.40 3.82 -13.30
CA PRO A 82 -17.23 4.51 -12.02
C PRO A 82 -17.08 3.58 -10.81
N GLN A 83 -17.58 2.35 -10.91
CA GLN A 83 -17.48 1.35 -9.85
C GLN A 83 -16.12 0.65 -9.80
N GLU A 84 -15.35 0.68 -10.90
CA GLU A 84 -14.04 0.04 -11.04
C GLU A 84 -12.97 1.12 -10.94
N LYS A 85 -12.30 1.18 -9.78
CA LYS A 85 -11.27 2.18 -9.47
C LYS A 85 -9.99 1.52 -8.94
N SER A 86 -9.89 0.20 -9.08
CA SER A 86 -8.86 -0.62 -8.46
C SER A 86 -8.56 -1.84 -9.32
N GLU A 87 -7.27 -2.02 -9.60
CA GLU A 87 -6.74 -3.14 -10.37
C GLU A 87 -5.48 -3.70 -9.71
N ILE A 88 -5.11 -4.93 -10.08
CA ILE A 88 -3.79 -5.50 -9.81
C ILE A 88 -3.07 -5.64 -11.14
N TRP A 89 -1.95 -4.94 -11.30
CA TRP A 89 -1.14 -5.00 -12.52
C TRP A 89 0.07 -5.88 -12.27
N ILE A 90 0.31 -6.83 -13.17
CA ILE A 90 1.41 -7.77 -13.12
C ILE A 90 2.37 -7.43 -14.25
N PHE A 91 3.63 -7.21 -13.93
CA PHE A 91 4.71 -6.88 -14.85
C PHE A 91 5.73 -8.02 -14.87
N ASN A 92 6.43 -8.18 -16.00
CA ASN A 92 7.64 -8.99 -16.01
C ASN A 92 8.76 -8.22 -15.29
N ALA A 93 9.37 -8.79 -14.25
CA ALA A 93 10.36 -8.09 -13.43
C ALA A 93 11.65 -7.72 -14.20
N ALA A 94 11.95 -8.44 -15.28
CA ALA A 94 13.11 -8.16 -16.13
C ALA A 94 12.83 -7.09 -17.21
N SER A 95 11.56 -6.71 -17.46
CA SER A 95 11.16 -5.87 -18.58
C SER A 95 9.93 -5.02 -18.25
N LEU A 96 10.08 -4.09 -17.30
CA LEU A 96 9.06 -3.16 -16.84
C LEU A 96 8.58 -2.24 -17.97
N SER A 97 9.49 -1.75 -18.81
CA SER A 97 9.18 -0.86 -19.94
C SER A 97 8.24 -1.47 -20.97
N SER A 98 8.11 -2.80 -21.03
CA SER A 98 7.10 -3.47 -21.85
C SER A 98 5.67 -3.30 -21.34
N GLY A 99 5.52 -2.74 -20.12
CA GLY A 99 4.23 -2.58 -19.46
C GLY A 99 3.74 -3.85 -18.77
N PRO A 100 2.51 -3.81 -18.22
CA PRO A 100 1.94 -4.95 -17.52
C PRO A 100 1.63 -6.08 -18.51
N VAL A 101 2.04 -7.29 -18.17
CA VAL A 101 1.70 -8.51 -18.90
C VAL A 101 0.27 -8.97 -18.59
N CYS A 102 -0.30 -8.52 -17.47
CA CYS A 102 -1.67 -8.81 -17.08
C CYS A 102 -2.22 -7.68 -16.18
N LYS A 103 -3.51 -7.37 -16.34
CA LYS A 103 -4.26 -6.50 -15.44
C LYS A 103 -5.47 -7.26 -14.94
N LEU A 104 -5.63 -7.37 -13.63
CA LEU A 104 -6.75 -8.04 -12.98
C LEU A 104 -7.69 -6.99 -12.38
N SER A 105 -8.96 -7.05 -12.75
CA SER A 105 -10.01 -6.17 -12.25
C SER A 105 -11.22 -7.00 -11.80
N HIS A 106 -12.05 -6.41 -10.93
CA HIS A 106 -13.36 -6.97 -10.60
C HIS A 106 -14.27 -5.85 -10.07
N PRO A 107 -15.58 -5.81 -10.41
CA PRO A 107 -16.48 -4.74 -9.98
C PRO A 107 -16.63 -4.57 -8.46
N LYS A 108 -16.35 -5.64 -7.71
CA LYS A 108 -16.34 -5.63 -6.23
C LYS A 108 -14.96 -5.40 -5.62
N LEU A 109 -13.90 -5.35 -6.43
CA LEU A 109 -12.56 -5.09 -5.95
C LEU A 109 -12.41 -3.59 -5.71
N LYS A 110 -12.31 -3.21 -4.44
CA LYS A 110 -12.16 -1.81 -4.03
C LYS A 110 -11.03 -1.72 -3.02
N PHE A 111 -9.88 -1.27 -3.47
CA PHE A 111 -8.74 -1.04 -2.58
C PHE A 111 -8.80 0.36 -2.01
N GLY A 112 -8.61 0.47 -0.69
CA GLY A 112 -8.16 1.71 -0.08
C GLY A 112 -6.68 1.95 -0.38
N PHE A 113 -6.17 3.12 -0.01
CA PHE A 113 -4.73 3.38 -0.09
C PHE A 113 -3.97 2.42 0.84
N THR A 114 -3.13 1.56 0.27
CA THR A 114 -2.27 0.63 1.02
C THR A 114 -0.91 1.24 1.29
N VAL A 115 -0.40 1.14 2.52
CA VAL A 115 0.97 1.57 2.84
C VAL A 115 1.98 0.46 2.56
N HIS A 116 1.70 -0.74 3.08
CA HIS A 116 2.53 -1.94 2.90
C HIS A 116 1.68 -3.10 2.41
N SER A 117 2.29 -3.95 1.61
CA SER A 117 1.75 -5.23 1.15
C SER A 117 2.86 -6.28 1.25
N THR A 118 2.51 -7.56 1.22
CA THR A 118 3.49 -8.66 1.14
C THR A 118 2.97 -9.77 0.24
N TRP A 119 3.85 -10.29 -0.63
CA TRP A 119 3.59 -11.52 -1.32
C TRP A 119 4.04 -12.69 -0.43
N VAL A 120 3.22 -13.74 -0.40
CA VAL A 120 3.56 -15.02 0.23
C VAL A 120 3.26 -16.13 -0.77
N ALA A 121 4.10 -17.17 -0.79
CA ALA A 121 3.91 -18.32 -1.68
C ALA A 121 2.60 -19.07 -1.40
N GLN A 122 2.21 -19.11 -0.13
CA GLN A 122 1.00 -19.76 0.34
C GLN A 122 0.39 -18.94 1.49
N VAL A 123 -0.93 -18.81 1.47
CA VAL A 123 -1.69 -18.29 2.60
C VAL A 123 -1.87 -19.43 3.60
N GLU A 124 -1.45 -19.21 4.84
CA GLU A 124 -1.57 -20.17 5.91
C GLU A 124 -2.27 -19.56 7.12
N GLU A 125 -2.77 -20.43 7.99
CA GLU A 125 -3.33 -19.99 9.27
C GLU A 125 -2.25 -19.37 10.14
N ARG A 126 -2.65 -18.32 10.86
CA ARG A 126 -1.76 -17.63 11.79
C ARG A 126 -1.46 -18.52 13.00
N ASN A 127 -0.23 -19.04 13.08
CA ASN A 127 0.22 -19.88 14.20
C ASN A 127 0.97 -19.12 15.31
N ALA A 128 1.14 -17.80 15.17
CA ALA A 128 1.87 -16.99 16.14
C ALA A 128 1.09 -16.89 17.48
N LYS A 129 1.73 -17.27 18.59
CA LYS A 129 1.13 -17.17 19.93
C LYS A 129 1.07 -15.74 20.47
N TYR A 130 1.92 -14.85 19.97
CA TYR A 130 1.94 -13.46 20.39
C TYR A 130 0.63 -12.77 19.99
N ASN A 131 -0.12 -12.27 20.96
CA ASN A 131 -1.33 -11.50 20.73
C ASN A 131 -1.38 -10.39 21.80
N ILE A 132 -1.47 -9.14 21.37
CA ILE A 132 -1.76 -8.02 22.27
C ILE A 132 -3.25 -7.70 22.09
N PRO A 133 -4.06 -7.73 23.16
CA PRO A 133 -5.44 -7.27 23.09
C PRO A 133 -5.49 -5.82 22.58
N VAL A 134 -6.33 -5.54 21.58
CA VAL A 134 -6.40 -4.23 20.92
C VAL A 134 -6.62 -3.11 21.95
N ARG A 135 -7.53 -3.29 22.89
CA ARG A 135 -7.74 -2.29 23.96
C ARG A 135 -6.49 -2.02 24.78
N ALA A 136 -5.77 -3.06 25.20
CA ALA A 136 -4.54 -2.90 25.96
C ALA A 136 -3.43 -2.18 25.15
N ASP A 137 -3.37 -2.41 23.84
CA ASP A 137 -2.39 -1.77 22.95
C ASP A 137 -2.65 -0.26 22.78
N TYR A 138 -3.92 0.13 22.69
CA TYR A 138 -4.31 1.52 22.41
C TYR A 138 -4.65 2.36 23.64
N GLU A 139 -4.96 1.77 24.81
CA GLU A 139 -5.45 2.50 25.98
C GLU A 139 -4.53 3.65 26.41
N GLU A 140 -3.23 3.40 26.51
CA GLU A 140 -2.26 4.42 26.90
C GLU A 140 -2.07 5.51 25.84
N ILE A 141 -2.29 5.19 24.57
CA ILE A 141 -2.25 6.16 23.47
C ILE A 141 -3.50 7.05 23.53
N LEU A 142 -4.66 6.48 23.83
CA LEU A 142 -5.93 7.21 23.95
C LEU A 142 -5.94 8.16 25.15
N LYS A 143 -5.40 7.74 26.28
CA LYS A 143 -5.24 8.59 27.49
C LYS A 143 -4.37 9.83 27.22
N LYS A 144 -3.42 9.75 26.28
CA LYS A 144 -2.53 10.86 25.92
C LYS A 144 -3.13 11.82 24.89
N GLN A 145 -4.28 11.49 24.28
CA GLN A 145 -4.93 12.39 23.34
C GLN A 145 -5.46 13.64 24.06
N PRO A 146 -5.47 14.81 23.38
CA PRO A 146 -6.10 16.02 23.92
C PRO A 146 -7.57 15.75 24.26
N GLU A 147 -8.04 16.32 25.37
CA GLU A 147 -9.41 16.13 25.87
C GLU A 147 -10.46 16.45 24.80
N ALA A 148 -10.24 17.52 24.04
CA ALA A 148 -11.13 17.97 22.97
C ALA A 148 -11.43 16.93 21.87
N VAL A 149 -10.58 15.92 21.69
CA VAL A 149 -10.79 14.85 20.70
C VAL A 149 -10.90 13.46 21.33
N ARG A 150 -10.55 13.32 22.61
CA ARG A 150 -10.48 12.02 23.29
C ARG A 150 -11.82 11.30 23.28
N GLU A 151 -12.91 11.99 23.60
CA GLU A 151 -14.25 11.38 23.64
C GLU A 151 -14.68 10.85 22.26
N GLN A 152 -14.41 11.62 21.20
CA GLN A 152 -14.75 11.21 19.83
C GLN A 152 -13.96 9.98 19.38
N ILE A 153 -12.66 9.95 19.68
CA ILE A 153 -11.82 8.80 19.36
C ILE A 153 -12.25 7.59 20.19
N GLN A 154 -12.56 7.79 21.48
CA GLN A 154 -13.00 6.71 22.34
C GLN A 154 -14.34 6.12 21.89
N GLN A 155 -15.31 6.95 21.51
CA GLN A 155 -16.57 6.51 20.94
C GLN A 155 -16.35 5.70 19.65
N LEU A 156 -15.46 6.17 18.77
CA LEU A 156 -15.10 5.42 17.55
C LEU A 156 -14.55 4.02 17.88
N PHE A 157 -13.70 3.91 18.90
CA PHE A 157 -13.14 2.63 19.30
C PHE A 157 -14.19 1.69 19.90
N GLU A 158 -15.07 2.19 20.78
CA GLU A 158 -16.15 1.37 21.37
C GLU A 158 -17.19 0.92 20.35
N GLU A 159 -17.54 1.76 19.37
CA GLU A 159 -18.57 1.43 18.38
C GLU A 159 -18.05 0.59 17.20
N TYR A 160 -16.84 0.87 16.71
CA TYR A 160 -16.36 0.34 15.42
C TYR A 160 -15.06 -0.46 15.50
N VAL A 161 -14.35 -0.47 16.63
CA VAL A 161 -13.08 -1.21 16.74
C VAL A 161 -13.25 -2.39 17.69
N TYR A 162 -13.43 -2.15 18.99
CA TYR A 162 -13.42 -3.19 20.01
C TYR A 162 -14.41 -4.35 19.79
N PRO A 163 -15.64 -4.14 19.30
CA PRO A 163 -16.57 -5.24 19.02
C PRO A 163 -16.02 -6.29 18.04
N HIS A 164 -15.11 -5.92 17.15
CA HIS A 164 -14.51 -6.84 16.17
C HIS A 164 -13.32 -7.63 16.69
N PHE A 165 -12.77 -7.29 17.87
CA PHE A 165 -11.54 -7.88 18.39
C PHE A 165 -11.68 -8.51 19.78
N GLU A 166 -12.68 -8.09 20.57
CA GLU A 166 -12.82 -8.55 21.96
C GLU A 166 -13.73 -9.79 22.11
N GLU A 167 -14.71 -9.98 21.21
CA GLU A 167 -15.68 -11.11 21.29
C GLU A 167 -15.06 -12.51 21.09
N ALA A 168 -13.85 -12.61 20.52
CA ALA A 168 -13.18 -13.90 20.31
C ALA A 168 -12.32 -14.36 21.50
N SER A 169 -12.13 -13.51 22.52
CA SER A 169 -11.22 -13.80 23.64
C SER A 169 -11.85 -14.68 24.74
N GLU A 170 -13.19 -14.74 24.83
CA GLU A 170 -13.88 -15.57 25.84
C GLU A 170 -14.16 -17.02 25.40
N ILE A 171 -14.07 -17.33 24.10
CA ILE A 171 -14.41 -18.67 23.58
C ILE A 171 -13.22 -19.64 23.70
N ASN A 172 -11.97 -19.16 23.74
CA ASN A 172 -10.77 -20.02 23.77
C ASN A 172 -10.12 -20.16 25.17
N ALA A 173 -10.85 -19.78 26.23
CA ALA A 173 -10.40 -19.92 27.62
C ALA A 173 -11.04 -21.13 28.35
N LYS A 174 -11.45 -22.18 27.63
CA LYS A 174 -11.86 -23.47 28.20
C LYS A 174 -11.15 -24.64 27.55
#